data_AF-A0AAC9GI77-F1
#
_entry.id   AF-A0AAC9GI77-F1
#
_cell.length_a   1.000
_cell.length_b   1.000
_cell.length_c   1.000
_cell.angle_alpha   90.00
_cell.angle_beta   90.00
_cell.angle_gamma   90.00
#
_symmetry.space_group_name_H-M   'P 1'
#
loop_
_entity.id
_entity.type
_entity.pdbx_description
1 polymer ?
#
loop_
_entity_poly.entity_id
_entity_poly.type
_entity_poly.pdbx_seq_one_letter_code
_entity_poly.pdbx_strand_id
1 'polypeptide(L)'
;MNILKSAEKGYNAEINVLNYSELGCVITNMLKLCILALENDNYKKPLIDVGLLLEQALQLFPTDEMELLDIINEMQIKELCDEVK
;
A
#
# COMPACT_ATOMS: atom_id res chain seq x y z
N MET A 1 -17.91 2.88 35.28
CA MET A 1 -17.30 3.75 34.26
C MET A 1 -16.15 2.95 33.66
N ASN A 2 -16.34 2.34 32.49
CA ASN A 2 -15.29 1.51 31.90
C ASN A 2 -14.41 2.41 31.05
N ILE A 3 -13.25 2.75 31.58
CA ILE A 3 -12.20 3.45 30.86
C ILE A 3 -11.67 2.45 29.83
N LEU A 4 -12.03 2.65 28.56
CA LEU A 4 -11.36 1.98 27.45
C LEU A 4 -9.90 2.42 27.51
N LYS A 5 -9.04 1.49 27.94
CA LYS A 5 -7.58 1.61 27.94
C LYS A 5 -7.15 2.17 26.58
N SER A 6 -6.53 3.35 26.58
CA SER A 6 -5.86 3.90 25.40
C SER A 6 -4.94 2.83 24.84
N ALA A 7 -5.16 2.43 23.59
CA ALA A 7 -4.40 1.40 22.91
C ALA A 7 -3.02 1.94 22.52
N GLU A 8 -2.18 2.28 23.50
CA GLU A 8 -0.84 2.83 23.30
C GLU A 8 0.21 1.80 22.87
N LYS A 9 -0.19 0.69 22.26
CA LYS A 9 0.74 -0.31 21.73
C LYS A 9 0.25 -0.86 20.40
N GLY A 10 0.31 -0.02 19.37
CA GLY A 10 0.46 -0.54 18.01
C GLY A 10 1.81 -1.27 17.93
N TYR A 11 1.81 -2.48 17.37
CA TYR A 11 3.06 -3.14 17.00
C TYR A 11 3.55 -2.50 15.70
N ASN A 12 4.55 -1.63 15.80
CA ASN A 12 5.18 -1.06 14.61
C ASN A 12 6.13 -2.09 14.02
N ALA A 13 5.88 -2.46 12.75
CA ALA A 13 6.81 -3.24 11.95
C ALA A 13 7.45 -2.30 10.92
N GLU A 14 8.76 -2.14 10.99
CA GLU A 14 9.51 -1.36 10.01
C GLU A 14 9.88 -2.26 8.83
N ILE A 15 9.55 -1.81 7.62
CA ILE A 15 9.94 -2.48 6.38
C ILE A 15 10.91 -1.55 5.66
N ASN A 16 12.17 -1.98 5.57
CA ASN A 16 13.20 -1.26 4.84
C ASN A 16 13.20 -1.72 3.38
N VAL A 17 12.98 -0.77 2.46
CA VAL A 17 13.01 -0.97 1.01
C VAL A 17 13.99 0.02 0.38
N LEU A 18 14.68 -0.39 -0.68
CA LEU A 18 15.69 0.39 -1.37
C LEU A 18 15.08 1.53 -2.21
N ASN A 19 13.88 1.33 -2.74
CA ASN A 19 13.16 2.30 -3.56
C ASN A 19 11.68 1.92 -3.72
N TYR A 20 10.89 2.80 -4.35
CA TYR A 20 9.46 2.59 -4.61
C TYR A 20 9.17 1.41 -5.55
N SER A 21 10.12 1.01 -6.41
CA SER A 21 9.94 -0.20 -7.21
C SER A 21 9.96 -1.45 -6.33
N GLU A 22 10.82 -1.50 -5.32
CA GLU A 22 10.84 -2.59 -4.35
C GLU A 22 9.59 -2.57 -3.46
N LEU A 23 9.14 -1.39 -3.01
CA LEU A 23 7.87 -1.24 -2.30
C LEU A 23 6.69 -1.77 -3.14
N GLY A 24 6.65 -1.39 -4.42
CA GLY A 24 5.65 -1.87 -5.37
C GLY A 24 5.71 -3.39 -5.56
N CYS A 25 6.90 -3.99 -5.58
CA CYS A 25 7.07 -5.44 -5.60
C CYS A 25 6.51 -6.10 -4.33
N VAL A 26 6.75 -5.53 -3.14
CA VAL A 26 6.21 -6.02 -1.87
C VAL A 26 4.69 -6.01 -1.89
N ILE A 27 4.08 -4.87 -2.24
CA ILE A 27 2.62 -4.73 -2.35
C ILE A 27 2.06 -5.71 -3.38
N THR A 28 2.68 -5.81 -4.55
CA THR A 28 2.26 -6.73 -5.62
C THR A 28 2.27 -8.19 -5.16
N ASN A 29 3.31 -8.59 -4.42
CA ASN A 29 3.41 -9.95 -3.90
C ASN A 29 2.37 -10.23 -2.82
N MET A 30 2.06 -9.26 -1.95
CA MET A 30 0.95 -9.37 -1.00
C MET A 30 -0.38 -9.56 -1.72
N LEU A 31 -0.66 -8.76 -2.76
CA LEU A 31 -1.90 -8.89 -3.54
C LEU A 31 -1.98 -10.24 -4.27
N LYS A 32 -0.89 -10.71 -4.87
CA LYS A 32 -0.82 -12.04 -5.49
C LYS A 32 -1.08 -13.15 -4.47
N LEU A 33 -0.57 -13.02 -3.25
CA LEU A 33 -0.83 -13.98 -2.18
C LEU A 33 -2.31 -14.01 -1.79
N CYS A 34 -2.96 -12.85 -1.67
CA CYS A 34 -4.40 -12.75 -1.44
C CYS A 34 -5.20 -13.44 -2.56
N ILE A 35 -4.85 -13.19 -3.82
CA ILE A 35 -5.50 -13.82 -4.98
C ILE A 35 -5.37 -15.34 -4.91
N LEU A 36 -4.15 -15.86 -4.69
CA LEU A 36 -3.91 -17.29 -4.56
C LEU A 36 -4.66 -17.93 -3.39
N ALA A 37 -4.78 -17.21 -2.27
CA ALA A 37 -5.53 -17.67 -1.11
C ALA A 37 -7.03 -17.76 -1.38
N LEU A 38 -7.59 -16.80 -2.14
CA LEU A 38 -9.00 -16.79 -2.56
C LEU A 38 -9.29 -17.83 -3.64
N GLU A 39 -8.36 -18.07 -4.58
CA GLU A 39 -8.51 -19.08 -5.63
C GLU A 39 -8.41 -20.52 -5.10
N ASN A 40 -7.58 -20.74 -4.07
CA ASN A 40 -7.35 -22.05 -3.48
C ASN A 40 -8.37 -22.40 -2.37
N ASP A 41 -9.49 -21.69 -2.29
CA ASP A 41 -10.53 -21.83 -1.25
C ASP A 41 -11.40 -23.09 -1.46
N ASN A 42 -10.74 -24.23 -1.69
CA ASN A 42 -11.29 -25.60 -1.80
C ASN A 42 -11.89 -26.08 -0.46
N TYR A 43 -12.83 -25.31 0.10
CA TYR A 43 -13.63 -25.60 1.30
C TYR A 43 -12.86 -25.76 2.61
N LYS A 44 -11.55 -25.46 2.64
CA LYS A 44 -10.75 -25.41 3.87
C LYS A 44 -10.34 -23.97 4.14
N LYS A 45 -10.76 -23.47 5.31
CA LYS A 45 -10.47 -22.14 5.83
C LYS A 45 -9.05 -21.70 5.44
N PRO A 46 -8.88 -20.55 4.76
CA PRO A 46 -7.57 -20.09 4.32
C PRO A 46 -6.57 -20.07 5.49
N LEU A 47 -5.34 -20.53 5.24
CA LEU A 47 -4.25 -20.49 6.25
C LEU A 47 -3.89 -19.04 6.63
N ILE A 48 -4.29 -18.08 5.80
CA ILE A 48 -3.91 -16.67 5.84
C ILE A 48 -5.19 -15.85 5.94
N ASP A 49 -5.20 -14.87 6.83
CA ASP A 49 -6.29 -13.88 6.87
C ASP A 49 -6.11 -12.89 5.72
N VAL A 50 -6.86 -13.13 4.64
CA VAL A 50 -6.83 -12.30 3.43
C VAL A 50 -7.23 -10.86 3.73
N GLY A 51 -8.18 -10.64 4.66
CA GLY A 51 -8.62 -9.30 5.05
C GLY A 51 -7.48 -8.52 5.69
N LEU A 52 -6.79 -9.14 6.66
CA LEU A 52 -5.64 -8.54 7.30
C LEU A 52 -4.52 -8.22 6.31
N LEU A 53 -4.23 -9.13 5.38
CA LEU A 53 -3.15 -8.92 4.41
C LEU A 53 -3.47 -7.79 3.41
N LEU A 54 -4.75 -7.64 3.03
CA LEU A 54 -5.22 -6.53 2.21
C LEU A 54 -5.13 -5.19 2.97
N GLU A 55 -5.48 -5.16 4.25
CA GLU A 55 -5.30 -3.97 5.09
C GLU A 55 -3.82 -3.55 5.17
N GLN A 56 -2.91 -4.51 5.34
CA GLN A 56 -1.46 -4.24 5.34
C GLN A 56 -0.97 -3.74 3.98
N ALA A 57 -1.41 -4.36 2.88
CA ALA A 57 -1.08 -3.89 1.54
C ALA A 57 -1.57 -2.45 1.30
N LEU A 58 -2.78 -2.12 1.77
CA LEU A 58 -3.34 -0.77 1.68
C LEU A 58 -2.51 0.25 2.47
N GLN A 59 -2.07 -0.10 3.69
CA GLN A 59 -1.25 0.77 4.53
C GLN A 59 0.14 1.05 3.94
N LEU A 60 0.65 0.18 3.06
CA LEU A 60 1.94 0.36 2.39
C LEU A 60 1.87 1.24 1.15
N PHE A 61 0.68 1.62 0.66
CA PHE A 61 0.57 2.50 -0.51
C PHE A 61 1.09 3.91 -0.20
N PRO A 62 2.11 4.38 -0.94
CA PRO A 62 2.71 5.72 -0.75
C PRO A 62 1.83 6.80 -1.41
N THR A 63 0.64 7.03 -0.84
CA THR A 63 -0.40 7.88 -1.46
C THR A 63 0.06 9.32 -1.60
N ASP A 64 0.70 9.87 -0.56
CA ASP A 64 1.17 11.26 -0.56
C ASP A 64 2.26 11.48 -1.61
N GLU A 65 3.16 10.51 -1.79
CA GLU A 65 4.22 10.59 -2.79
C GLU A 65 3.68 10.40 -4.22
N MET A 66 2.62 9.61 -4.40
CA MET A 66 1.92 9.53 -5.68
C MET A 66 1.24 10.86 -6.03
N GLU A 67 0.56 11.51 -5.09
CA GLU A 67 -0.05 12.83 -5.29
C GLU A 67 1.03 13.89 -5.64
N LEU A 68 2.18 13.84 -4.96
CA LEU A 68 3.32 14.71 -5.29
C LEU A 68 3.82 14.49 -6.73
N LEU A 69 3.91 13.24 -7.18
CA LEU A 69 4.33 12.91 -8.54
C LEU A 69 3.32 13.44 -9.58
N ASP A 70 2.03 13.37 -9.29
CA ASP A 70 0.99 13.94 -10.16
C ASP A 70 1.15 15.46 -10.29
N ILE A 71 1.38 16.17 -9.18
CA ILE A 71 1.64 17.62 -9.18
C ILE A 71 2.89 17.97 -9.99
N ILE A 72 3.99 17.22 -9.81
CA ILE A 72 5.23 17.44 -10.58
C ILE A 72 4.98 17.27 -12.07
N ASN A 73 4.25 16.22 -12.45
CA ASN A 73 3.91 15.95 -13.84
C ASN A 73 3.06 17.09 -14.45
N GLU A 74 2.07 17.60 -13.70
CA GLU A 74 1.27 18.76 -14.12
C GLU A 74 2.12 20.02 -14.33
N MET A 75 3.06 20.29 -13.42
CA MET A 75 3.98 21.43 -13.53
C MET A 75 4.86 21.32 -14.78
N GLN A 76 5.43 20.14 -15.06
CA GLN A 76 6.27 19.91 -16.24
C GLN A 76 5.48 20.08 -17.54
N ILE A 77 4.25 19.59 -17.60
CA ILE A 77 3.38 19.76 -18.77
C ILE A 77 3.08 21.26 -19.00
N LYS A 78 2.83 22.02 -17.93
CA LYS A 78 2.56 23.45 -18.03
C LYS A 78 3.77 24.24 -18.52
N GLU A 79 4.96 23.94 -18.02
CA GLU A 79 6.22 24.55 -18.50
C GLU A 79 6.42 24.31 -20.01
N LEU A 80 6.20 23.07 -20.47
CA LEU A 80 6.28 22.73 -21.89
C LEU A 80 5.24 23.47 -22.76
N CYS A 81 4.04 23.75 -22.24
CA CYS A 81 3.03 24.51 -22.96
C CYS A 81 3.35 26.01 -23.06
N ASP A 82 4.06 26.58 -22.09
CA ASP A 82 4.46 27.99 -22.09
C ASP A 82 5.68 28.24 -22.99
N GLU A 83 6.55 27.25 -23.22
CA GLU A 83 7.68 27.35 -24.17
C GLU A 83 7.29 27.26 -25.65
N VAL A 84 6.06 26.84 -25.97
CA VAL A 84 5.57 26.65 -27.36
C VAL A 84 4.75 27.87 -27.86
N LYS A 85 4.57 28.90 -27.04
CA LYS A 85 3.90 30.17 -27.40
C LYS A 85 4.89 31.30 -27.65
#